data_AF-A0A2C9V5F8-F1
#
_entry.id   AF-A0A2C9V5F8-F1
#
_cell.length_a   1.000
_cell.length_b   1.000
_cell.length_c   1.000
_cell.angle_alpha   90.00
_cell.angle_beta   90.00
_cell.angle_gamma   90.00
#
_symmetry.space_group_name_H-M   'P 1'
#
loop_
_entity.id
_entity.type
_entity.pdbx_description
1 polymer ?
#
loop_
_entity_poly.entity_id
_entity_poly.type
_entity_poly.pdbx_seq_one_letter_code
_entity_poly.pdbx_strand_id
1 'polypeptide(L)' 'MGSNLARVDTINIVLNEFCISSYKKVNRDKARVFFSKNVSRSNRRLLSNQLRVKGTTDLGKYLGVSLLHCQVRKNTY' A
#
# COMPACT_ATOMS: atom_id res chain seq x y z
N MET A 1 -20.11 -5.51 -1.46
CA MET A 1 -18.81 -5.96 -2.01
C MET A 1 -18.00 -4.86 -2.74
N GLY A 2 -18.44 -3.59 -2.85
CA GLY A 2 -17.85 -2.64 -3.82
C GLY A 2 -16.99 -1.46 -3.33
N SER A 3 -16.93 -1.13 -2.03
CA SER A 3 -16.34 0.15 -1.59
C SER A 3 -14.80 0.21 -1.66
N ASN A 4 -14.11 -0.86 -1.28
CA ASN A 4 -12.65 -0.88 -1.30
C ASN A 4 -12.07 -1.04 -2.71
N LEU A 5 -12.81 -1.67 -3.61
CA LEU A 5 -12.41 -1.85 -5.00
C LEU A 5 -12.38 -0.51 -5.74
N ALA A 6 -13.46 0.27 -5.59
CA ALA A 6 -13.55 1.61 -6.15
C ALA A 6 -12.41 2.51 -5.65
N ARG A 7 -12.06 2.44 -4.37
CA ARG A 7 -10.93 3.20 -3.79
C ARG A 7 -9.59 2.83 -4.43
N VAL A 8 -9.37 1.54 -4.69
CA VAL A 8 -8.15 1.06 -5.36
C VAL A 8 -8.08 1.58 -6.80
N ASP A 9 -9.20 1.60 -7.51
CA ASP A 9 -9.24 2.15 -8.86
C ASP A 9 -8.94 3.64 -8.87
N THR A 10 -9.50 4.41 -7.94
CA THR A 10 -9.18 5.84 -7.78
C THR A 10 -7.68 6.05 -7.56
N ILE A 11 -7.04 5.26 -6.69
CA ILE A 11 -5.59 5.35 -6.46
C ILE A 11 -4.81 5.09 -7.76
N ASN A 12 -5.20 4.08 -8.54
CA ASN A 12 -4.54 3.78 -9.80
C ASN A 12 -4.69 4.90 -10.83
N ILE A 13 -5.88 5.52 -10.92
CA ILE A 13 -6.15 6.66 -11.81
C ILE A 13 -5.23 7.82 -11.45
N VAL A 14 -5.20 8.22 -10.17
CA VAL A 14 -4.37 9.34 -9.70
C VAL A 14 -2.88 9.07 -9.92
N LEU A 15 -2.41 7.84 -9.66
CA LEU A 15 -1.01 7.47 -9.92
C LEU A 15 -0.67 7.52 -11.42
N ASN A 16 -1.62 7.18 -12.28
CA ASN A 16 -1.44 7.24 -13.73
C ASN A 16 -1.39 8.70 -14.22
N GLU A 17 -2.32 9.54 -13.76
CA GLU A 17 -2.31 10.98 -14.03
C GLU A 17 -1.00 11.62 -13.57
N PHE A 18 -0.55 11.30 -12.35
CA PHE A 18 0.75 11.76 -11.87
C PHE A 18 1.89 11.35 -12.81
N CYS A 19 1.91 10.10 -13.30
CA CYS A 19 2.96 9.64 -14.20
C CYS A 19 2.98 10.42 -15.51
N ILE A 20 1.80 10.71 -16.07
CA ILE A 20 1.64 11.46 -17.31
C ILE A 20 2.03 12.93 -17.11
N SER A 21 1.50 13.59 -16.08
CA SER A 21 1.74 15.01 -15.82
C SER A 21 3.16 15.32 -15.35
N SER A 22 3.80 14.39 -14.63
CA SER A 22 5.17 14.61 -14.11
C SER A 22 6.28 14.02 -15.00
N TYR A 23 5.92 13.25 -16.04
CA TYR A 23 6.85 12.45 -16.85
C TYR A 23 7.71 11.48 -16.01
N LYS A 24 7.24 11.07 -14.84
CA LYS A 24 7.92 10.11 -13.97
C LYS A 24 7.14 8.80 -13.92
N LYS A 25 7.84 7.70 -13.62
CA LYS A 25 7.21 6.37 -13.51
C LYS A 25 7.25 5.85 -12.08
N VAL A 26 6.09 5.44 -11.58
CA VAL A 26 5.98 4.74 -10.30
C VAL A 26 6.49 3.30 -10.46
N ASN A 27 7.51 2.94 -9.68
CA ASN A 27 8.03 1.58 -9.65
C ASN A 27 7.14 0.68 -8.78
N ARG A 28 6.30 -0.13 -9.42
CA ARG A 28 5.36 -1.04 -8.75
C ARG A 28 6.06 -2.20 -8.02
N ASP A 29 7.29 -2.56 -8.41
CA ASP A 29 8.09 -3.59 -7.73
C ASP A 29 8.72 -3.11 -6.42
N LYS A 30 8.94 -1.80 -6.29
CA LYS A 30 9.39 -1.17 -5.03
C LYS A 30 8.20 -0.75 -4.16
N ALA A 31 7.09 -0.37 -4.77
CA ALA A 31 5.87 -0.03 -4.05
C ALA A 31 5.33 -1.24 -3.26
N ARG A 32 4.85 -0.97 -2.05
CA ARG A 32 4.23 -1.96 -1.17
C ARG A 32 2.92 -1.43 -0.65
N VAL A 33 1.96 -2.31 -0.43
CA VAL A 33 0.68 -1.99 0.22
C VAL A 33 0.59 -2.72 1.55
N PHE A 34 0.30 -1.99 2.62
CA PHE A 34 0.07 -2.57 3.94
C PHE A 34 -1.43 -2.65 4.20
N PHE A 35 -1.86 -3.76 4.79
CA PHE A 35 -3.27 -3.98 5.13
C PHE A 35 -3.42 -4.19 6.63
N SER A 36 -4.47 -3.62 7.21
CA SER A 36 -4.78 -3.87 8.63
C SER A 36 -5.09 -5.34 8.89
N LYS A 37 -4.90 -5.76 10.16
CA LYS A 37 -5.10 -7.14 10.60
C LYS A 37 -6.51 -7.66 10.32
N ASN A 38 -7.49 -6.77 10.30
CA ASN A 38 -8.92 -7.10 10.12
C ASN A 38 -9.31 -7.34 8.65
N VAL A 39 -8.42 -7.10 7.68
CA VAL A 39 -8.68 -7.40 6.27
C VAL A 39 -8.44 -8.89 5.99
N SER A 40 -9.47 -9.60 5.53
CA SER A 40 -9.35 -11.01 5.13
C SER A 40 -8.30 -11.25 4.04
N ARG A 41 -7.65 -12.40 4.05
CA ARG A 41 -6.61 -12.77 3.07
C ARG A 41 -7.08 -12.71 1.62
N SER A 42 -8.32 -13.10 1.34
CA SER A 42 -8.95 -13.00 0.02
C SER A 42 -8.99 -11.54 -0.47
N ASN A 43 -9.50 -10.63 0.35
CA ASN A 43 -9.54 -9.21 0.04
C ASN A 43 -8.15 -8.60 -0.13
N ARG A 44 -7.16 -8.96 0.70
CA ARG A 44 -5.78 -8.49 0.54
C ARG A 44 -5.21 -8.87 -0.84
N ARG A 45 -5.41 -10.12 -1.26
CA ARG A 45 -4.97 -10.61 -2.56
C ARG A 45 -5.68 -9.90 -3.70
N LEU A 46 -7.00 -9.74 -3.60
CA LEU A 46 -7.80 -9.04 -4.61
C LEU A 46 -7.31 -7.59 -4.79
N LEU A 47 -7.21 -6.84 -3.69
CA LEU A 47 -6.80 -5.44 -3.72
C LEU A 47 -5.34 -5.27 -4.19
N SER A 48 -4.43 -6.14 -3.73
CA SER A 48 -3.01 -6.14 -4.14
C SER A 48 -2.86 -6.41 -5.64
N ASN A 49 -3.63 -7.37 -6.18
CA ASN A 49 -3.64 -7.68 -7.61
C ASN A 49 -4.14 -6.48 -8.44
N GLN A 50 -5.21 -5.82 -7.97
CA GLN A 50 -5.77 -4.67 -8.68
C GLN A 50 -4.87 -3.43 -8.63
N LEU A 51 -4.20 -3.18 -7.50
CA LEU A 51 -3.14 -2.17 -7.40
C LEU A 51 -1.87 -2.54 -8.18
N ARG A 52 -1.69 -3.81 -8.56
CA ARG A 52 -0.42 -4.34 -9.11
C ARG A 52 0.80 -4.03 -8.25
N VAL A 53 0.64 -4.03 -6.92
CA VAL A 53 1.73 -3.83 -5.96
C VAL A 53 1.72 -4.95 -4.94
N LYS A 54 2.89 -5.35 -4.45
CA LYS A 54 3.01 -6.45 -3.48
C LYS A 54 2.51 -6.00 -2.10
N GLY A 55 1.73 -6.86 -1.45
CA GLY A 55 1.39 -6.67 -0.04
C GLY A 55 2.63 -6.78 0.86
N THR A 56 2.66 -6.01 1.95
CA THR A 56 3.65 -6.15 3.02
C THR A 56 2.96 -6.25 4.38
N THR A 57 3.59 -6.99 5.30
CA THR A 57 3.22 -7.05 6.72
C THR A 57 4.06 -6.14 7.59
N ASP A 58 5.11 -5.54 7.00
CA ASP A 58 6.00 -4.61 7.67
C ASP A 58 6.29 -3.40 6.78
N LEU A 59 6.12 -2.20 7.33
CA LEU A 59 6.48 -0.96 6.65
C LEU A 59 7.97 -0.65 6.73
N GLY A 60 8.71 -1.34 7.61
CA GLY A 60 10.15 -1.21 7.74
C GLY A 60 10.55 0.20 8.17
N LYS A 61 11.61 0.74 7.56
CA LYS A 61 12.13 2.08 7.85
C LYS A 61 11.80 3.06 6.74
N TYR A 62 11.41 4.27 7.11
CA TYR A 62 11.30 5.40 6.21
C TYR A 62 12.34 6.44 6.61
N LEU A 63 13.28 6.70 5.70
CA LEU A 63 14.40 7.63 5.92
C LEU A 63 15.20 7.33 7.21
N GLY A 64 15.43 6.03 7.48
CA GLY A 64 16.17 5.57 8.65
C GLY A 64 15.33 5.39 9.93
N VAL A 65 14.10 5.90 9.96
CA VAL A 65 13.19 5.79 11.12
C VAL A 65 12.23 4.63 10.93
N SER A 66 12.11 3.75 11.93
CA SER A 66 11.17 2.63 11.90
C SER A 66 9.72 3.13 11.91
N LEU A 67 8.93 2.70 10.93
CA LEU A 67 7.51 3.04 10.86
C LEU A 67 6.71 2.15 11.81
N LEU A 68 6.10 2.78 12.82
CA LEU A 68 5.25 2.10 13.79
C LEU A 68 3.88 1.82 13.17
N HIS A 69 3.66 0.57 12.74
CA HIS A 69 2.38 0.12 12.17
C HIS A 69 1.64 -0.89 13.06
N CYS A 70 2.23 -1.22 14.20
CA CYS A 70 1.65 -2.04 15.26
C CYS A 70 1.56 -1.24 16.56
N GLN A 71 0.79 -1.77 17.52
CA GLN A 71 0.63 -1.15 18.83
C GLN A 71 1.99 -0.90 19.47
N VAL A 72 2.23 0.36 19.82
CA VAL A 72 3.47 0.81 20.44
C VAL A 72 3.59 0.20 21.83
N ARG A 73 4.70 -0.50 22.10
CA ARG A 73 5.03 -1.08 23.42
C ARG A 73 6.31 -0.41 23.92
N LYS A 74 6.64 -0.59 25.21
CA LYS A 74 7.88 -0.03 25.79
C LYS A 74 9.17 -0.43 25.03
N ASN A 75 9.13 -1.53 24.28
CA ASN A 75 10.23 -2.03 23.43
C ASN A 75 10.29 -1.41 22.01
N THR A 76 9.46 -0.41 21.69
CA THR A 76 9.36 0.16 20.35
C THR A 76 10.09 1.50 20.19
N TYR A 77 10.86 1.91 21.21
CA TYR A 77 11.73 3.10 21.24
C TYR A 77 13.10 2.71 21.82
#